data_AF-A0A7J2NMK1-F1
#
_entry.id   AF-A0A7J2NMK1-F1
#
_cell.length_a   1.000
_cell.length_b   1.000
_cell.length_c   1.000
_cell.angle_alpha   90.00
_cell.angle_beta   90.00
_cell.angle_gamma   90.00
#
_symmetry.space_group_name_H-M   'P 1'
#
loop_
_entity.id
_entity.type
_entity.pdbx_description
1 polymer ?
#
loop_
_entity_poly.entity_id
_entity_poly.type
_entity_poly.pdbx_seq_one_letter_code
_entity_poly.pdbx_strand_id
1 'polypeptide(L)'
;MWKSIKFNPKPKTHKHAPRNSNLWIALKKPSSNNDLTQIPYVGGSIANDLKSIGITKISDLKGKNPDELYSQICASKGHQVDRCLLYVCRSSVYFAENENPDPEKIKWWNWKNKKI
;
A
#
# COMPACT_ATOMS: atom_id res chain seq x y z
N MET A 1 40.37 -35.53 -25.07
CA MET A 1 38.92 -35.82 -25.14
C MET A 1 38.28 -35.38 -23.82
N TRP A 2 37.72 -34.17 -23.79
CA TRP A 2 36.72 -33.74 -22.80
C TRP A 2 35.92 -32.62 -23.47
N LYS A 3 34.62 -32.85 -23.66
CA LYS A 3 33.65 -31.90 -24.23
C LYS A 3 32.96 -31.14 -23.10
N SER A 4 32.68 -29.86 -23.35
CA SER A 4 31.58 -29.03 -22.82
C SER A 4 31.19 -29.11 -21.35
N ILE A 5 31.35 -27.99 -20.62
CA ILE A 5 30.22 -27.30 -19.95
C ILE A 5 30.48 -25.79 -20.06
N LYS A 6 29.84 -25.09 -21.00
CA LYS A 6 29.77 -23.62 -20.95
C LYS A 6 28.63 -23.23 -20.01
N PHE A 7 28.97 -22.75 -18.83
CA PHE A 7 28.03 -22.11 -17.92
C PHE A 7 27.52 -20.83 -18.59
N ASN A 8 26.26 -20.83 -19.02
CA ASN A 8 25.62 -19.65 -19.60
C ASN A 8 24.72 -19.02 -18.54
N PRO A 9 25.19 -18.00 -17.79
CA PRO A 9 24.35 -17.34 -16.81
C PRO A 9 23.22 -16.60 -17.54
N LYS A 10 21.96 -17.00 -17.29
CA LYS A 10 20.80 -16.25 -17.78
C LYS A 10 20.93 -14.78 -17.32
N PRO A 11 20.75 -13.78 -18.19
CA PRO A 11 20.79 -12.39 -17.76
C PRO A 11 19.68 -12.16 -16.73
N LYS A 12 20.08 -11.74 -15.52
CA LYS A 12 19.14 -11.26 -14.50
C LYS A 12 18.53 -9.96 -15.03
N THR A 13 17.43 -10.08 -15.76
CA THR A 13 16.60 -8.93 -16.10
C THR A 13 15.89 -8.49 -14.83
N HIS A 14 16.58 -7.74 -13.98
CA HIS A 14 15.92 -6.85 -13.03
C HIS A 14 15.25 -5.77 -13.86
N LYS A 15 14.03 -6.05 -14.34
CA LYS A 15 13.13 -5.01 -14.83
C LYS A 15 12.87 -4.09 -13.65
N HIS A 16 13.69 -3.06 -13.49
CA HIS A 16 13.36 -1.93 -12.64
C HIS A 16 12.12 -1.30 -13.26
N ALA A 17 10.97 -1.53 -12.64
CA ALA A 17 9.77 -0.75 -12.96
C ALA A 17 10.14 0.74 -12.78
N PRO A 18 9.83 1.61 -13.75
CA PRO A 18 10.16 3.02 -13.64
C PRO A 18 9.53 3.59 -12.37
N ARG A 19 10.35 4.24 -11.55
CA ARG A 19 10.00 4.79 -10.23
C ARG A 19 8.92 5.89 -10.30
N ASN A 20 8.46 6.29 -11.50
CA ASN A 20 7.57 7.42 -11.71
C ASN A 20 6.37 7.19 -12.65
N SER A 21 5.93 5.95 -12.91
CA SER A 21 4.75 5.75 -13.75
C SER A 21 3.52 5.44 -12.90
N ASN A 22 2.48 6.28 -13.00
CA ASN A 22 1.12 5.99 -12.55
C ASN A 22 0.49 4.77 -13.28
N LEU A 23 1.29 3.95 -14.00
CA LEU A 23 0.87 2.77 -14.75
C LEU A 23 0.61 1.53 -13.88
N TRP A 24 1.20 1.42 -12.69
CA TRP A 24 1.01 0.21 -11.86
C TRP A 24 -0.37 0.16 -11.17
N ILE A 25 -1.06 1.30 -11.07
CA ILE A 25 -2.48 1.36 -10.65
C ILE A 25 -3.35 0.59 -11.65
N ALA A 26 -2.98 0.58 -12.93
CA ALA A 26 -3.74 -0.06 -14.00
C ALA A 26 -3.38 -1.55 -14.26
N LEU A 27 -2.33 -2.10 -13.64
CA LEU A 27 -1.75 -3.40 -14.05
C LEU A 27 -1.99 -4.58 -13.10
N LYS A 28 -2.79 -4.44 -12.04
CA LYS A 28 -3.22 -5.60 -11.23
C LYS A 28 -4.74 -5.76 -11.32
N LYS A 29 -5.19 -6.79 -12.06
CA LYS A 29 -6.51 -7.38 -11.85
C LYS A 29 -6.55 -7.98 -10.44
N PRO A 30 -7.47 -7.55 -9.55
CA PRO A 30 -7.55 -8.11 -8.21
C PRO A 30 -8.11 -9.53 -8.25
N SER A 31 -7.40 -10.46 -7.61
CA SER A 31 -8.01 -11.68 -7.08
C SER A 31 -8.94 -11.30 -5.93
N SER A 32 -10.25 -11.52 -6.09
CA SER A 32 -11.28 -11.49 -5.04
C SER A 32 -11.16 -10.36 -3.98
N ASN A 33 -11.38 -9.12 -4.42
CA ASN A 33 -11.94 -7.93 -3.73
C ASN A 33 -11.63 -7.53 -2.27
N ASN A 34 -10.76 -8.21 -1.52
CA ASN A 34 -10.67 -7.95 -0.06
C ASN A 34 -9.25 -7.74 0.47
N ASP A 35 -8.22 -7.78 -0.37
CA ASP A 35 -6.84 -7.65 0.13
C ASP A 35 -6.44 -6.18 0.28
N LEU A 36 -6.08 -5.78 1.51
CA LEU A 36 -5.55 -4.46 1.84
C LEU A 36 -4.27 -4.11 1.06
N THR A 37 -3.52 -5.10 0.58
CA THR A 37 -2.31 -4.87 -0.23
C THR A 37 -2.60 -4.34 -1.64
N GLN A 38 -3.86 -4.29 -2.06
CA GLN A 38 -4.25 -3.60 -3.31
C GLN A 38 -4.21 -2.08 -3.14
N ILE A 39 -4.28 -1.57 -1.91
CA ILE A 39 -4.17 -0.13 -1.66
C ILE A 39 -2.74 0.30 -1.98
N PRO A 40 -2.56 1.33 -2.82
CA PRO A 40 -1.23 1.82 -3.13
C PRO A 40 -0.45 2.22 -1.88
N TYR A 41 0.83 1.85 -1.84
CA TYR A 41 1.75 2.08 -0.71
C TYR A 41 1.44 1.28 0.57
N VAL A 42 0.41 0.42 0.57
CA VAL A 42 0.12 -0.53 1.66
C VAL A 42 0.79 -1.87 1.37
N GLY A 43 1.96 -2.08 1.98
CA GLY A 43 2.63 -3.38 2.00
C GLY A 43 2.09 -4.29 3.11
N GLY A 44 2.58 -5.54 3.17
CA GLY A 44 2.15 -6.53 4.16
C GLY A 44 2.27 -6.08 5.63
N SER A 45 3.30 -5.29 5.96
CA SER A 45 3.45 -4.72 7.31
C SER A 45 2.29 -3.80 7.69
N ILE A 46 1.95 -2.85 6.82
CA ILE A 46 0.84 -1.90 7.06
C ILE A 46 -0.51 -2.63 7.01
N ALA A 47 -0.66 -3.61 6.12
CA ALA A 47 -1.85 -4.45 6.10
C ALA A 47 -2.05 -5.22 7.41
N ASN A 48 -0.96 -5.69 8.04
CA ASN A 48 -1.03 -6.34 9.35
C ASN A 48 -1.37 -5.34 10.47
N ASP A 49 -0.83 -4.13 10.42
CA ASP A 49 -1.17 -3.06 11.37
C ASP A 49 -2.66 -2.68 11.27
N LEU A 50 -3.21 -2.61 10.07
CA LEU A 50 -4.65 -2.41 9.85
C LEU A 50 -5.48 -3.59 10.39
N LYS A 51 -5.03 -4.82 10.16
CA LYS A 51 -5.68 -6.03 10.71
C LYS A 51 -5.66 -6.07 12.22
N SER A 52 -4.59 -5.57 12.87
CA SER A 52 -4.49 -5.58 14.34
C SER A 52 -5.54 -4.67 15.01
N ILE A 53 -6.07 -3.69 14.28
CA ILE A 53 -7.17 -2.81 14.72
C ILE A 53 -8.53 -3.20 14.14
N GLY A 54 -8.65 -4.39 13.54
CA GLY A 54 -9.92 -4.95 13.04
C GLY A 54 -10.28 -4.57 11.60
N ILE A 55 -9.38 -3.92 10.85
CA ILE A 55 -9.58 -3.65 9.42
C ILE A 55 -9.04 -4.83 8.61
N THR A 56 -9.91 -5.61 7.99
CA THR A 56 -9.52 -6.87 7.30
C THR A 56 -9.59 -6.78 5.79
N LYS A 57 -10.42 -5.86 5.26
CA LYS A 57 -10.66 -5.62 3.84
C LYS A 57 -10.81 -4.14 3.53
N ILE A 58 -10.66 -3.76 2.26
CA ILE A 58 -10.72 -2.37 1.81
C ILE A 58 -12.05 -1.70 2.16
N SER A 59 -13.16 -2.44 2.08
CA SER A 59 -14.49 -1.90 2.41
C SER A 59 -14.66 -1.52 3.89
N ASP A 60 -13.86 -2.08 4.80
CA ASP A 60 -13.90 -1.72 6.22
C ASP A 60 -13.37 -0.29 6.48
N LEU A 61 -12.63 0.28 5.53
CA LEU A 61 -12.08 1.63 5.61
C LEU A 61 -13.08 2.72 5.23
N LYS A 62 -14.16 2.40 4.50
CA LYS A 62 -15.16 3.38 4.05
C LYS A 62 -15.80 4.07 5.26
N GLY A 63 -15.80 5.40 5.27
CA GLY A 63 -16.38 6.19 6.35
C GLY A 63 -15.61 6.14 7.68
N LYS A 64 -14.41 5.57 7.72
CA LYS A 64 -13.54 5.59 8.91
C LYS A 64 -12.79 6.90 8.99
N ASN A 65 -12.58 7.39 10.21
CA ASN A 65 -11.71 8.54 10.44
C ASN A 65 -10.23 8.09 10.38
N PRO A 66 -9.41 8.62 9.45
CA PRO A 66 -8.00 8.24 9.34
C PRO A 66 -7.16 8.51 10.59
N ASP A 67 -7.47 9.59 11.31
CA ASP A 67 -6.76 9.97 12.53
C ASP A 67 -7.08 8.98 13.67
N GLU A 68 -8.31 8.49 13.75
CA GLU A 68 -8.68 7.41 14.69
C GLU A 68 -8.00 6.08 14.35
N LEU A 69 -7.94 5.70 13.06
CA LEU A 69 -7.23 4.48 12.64
C LEU A 69 -5.76 4.54 13.05
N TYR A 70 -5.11 5.69 12.83
CA TYR A 70 -3.73 5.89 13.25
C TYR A 70 -3.56 5.81 14.76
N SER A 71 -4.45 6.43 15.53
CA SER A 71 -4.45 6.35 17.00
C SER A 71 -4.62 4.92 17.50
N GLN A 72 -5.52 4.14 16.88
CA GLN A 72 -5.72 2.73 17.21
C GLN A 72 -4.48 1.89 16.91
N ILE A 73 -3.78 2.15 15.80
CA ILE A 73 -2.53 1.44 15.47
C ILE A 73 -1.43 1.77 16.48
N CYS A 74 -1.27 3.04 16.85
CA CYS A 74 -0.31 3.44 17.88
C CYS A 74 -0.61 2.78 19.22
N ALA A 75 -1.88 2.74 19.61
CA ALA A 75 -2.33 2.05 20.82
C ALA A 75 -2.03 0.54 20.75
N SER A 76 -2.33 -0.10 19.62
CA SER A 76 -2.05 -1.53 19.39
C SER A 76 -0.56 -1.87 19.46
N LYS A 77 0.33 -0.95 19.03
CA LYS A 77 1.79 -1.12 19.09
C LYS A 77 2.42 -0.70 20.42
N GLY A 78 1.66 -0.05 21.30
CA GLY A 78 2.15 0.48 22.59
C GLY A 78 3.10 1.67 22.46
N HIS A 79 3.25 2.27 21.28
CA HIS A 79 4.07 3.46 21.06
C HIS A 79 3.56 4.27 19.87
N GLN A 80 3.95 5.54 19.81
CA GLN A 80 3.62 6.40 18.68
C GLN A 80 4.45 6.01 17.45
N VAL A 81 3.78 5.68 16.35
CA VAL A 81 4.42 5.39 15.06
C VAL A 81 4.75 6.70 14.34
N ASP A 82 5.67 6.66 13.38
CA ASP A 82 5.91 7.78 12.49
C ASP A 82 4.63 8.28 11.82
N ARG A 83 4.50 9.61 11.71
CA ARG A 83 3.32 10.26 11.10
C ARG A 83 3.12 9.90 9.62
N CYS A 84 4.12 9.29 8.96
CA CYS A 84 3.94 8.76 7.61
C CYS A 84 2.79 7.75 7.55
N LEU A 85 2.55 6.99 8.63
CA LEU A 85 1.46 6.03 8.70
C LEU A 85 0.08 6.71 8.73
N LEU A 86 -0.06 7.84 9.43
CA LEU A 86 -1.29 8.65 9.40
C LEU A 86 -1.66 9.05 7.97
N TYR A 87 -0.66 9.45 7.18
CA TYR A 87 -0.89 9.85 5.79
C TYR A 87 -1.28 8.67 4.91
N VAL A 88 -0.73 7.48 5.21
CA VAL A 88 -1.18 6.24 4.57
C VAL A 88 -2.64 5.95 4.95
N CYS A 89 -3.03 6.07 6.23
CA CYS A 89 -4.43 5.92 6.65
C CYS A 89 -5.36 6.85 5.85
N ARG A 90 -4.96 8.11 5.65
CA ARG A 90 -5.74 9.09 4.87
C ARG A 90 -5.88 8.70 3.41
N SER A 91 -4.79 8.34 2.74
CA SER A 91 -4.87 7.86 1.36
C SER A 91 -5.64 6.56 1.22
N SER A 92 -5.59 5.67 2.22
CA SER A 92 -6.30 4.40 2.23
C SER A 92 -7.81 4.57 2.36
N VAL A 93 -8.27 5.46 3.25
CA VAL A 93 -9.70 5.81 3.36
C VAL A 93 -10.18 6.47 2.08
N TYR A 94 -9.44 7.45 1.56
CA TYR A 94 -9.77 8.09 0.28
C TYR A 94 -9.89 7.07 -0.86
N PHE A 95 -8.93 6.13 -0.96
CA PHE A 95 -8.96 5.07 -1.95
C PHE A 95 -10.18 4.16 -1.78
N ALA A 96 -10.55 3.81 -0.55
CA ALA A 96 -11.73 2.99 -0.29
C ALA A 96 -13.05 3.69 -0.64
N GLU A 97 -13.13 5.01 -0.46
CA GLU A 97 -14.35 5.82 -0.70
C GLU A 97 -14.59 6.17 -2.16
N ASN A 98 -13.57 6.11 -3.01
CA ASN A 98 -13.65 6.57 -4.40
C ASN A 98 -13.48 5.40 -5.36
N GLU A 99 -14.49 5.12 -6.19
CA GLU A 99 -14.42 4.04 -7.20
C GLU A 99 -13.40 4.34 -8.31
N ASN A 100 -13.22 5.62 -8.65
CA ASN A 100 -12.20 6.10 -9.59
C ASN A 100 -11.33 7.18 -8.93
N PRO A 101 -10.39 6.79 -8.05
CA PRO A 101 -9.61 7.73 -7.25
C PRO A 101 -8.57 8.46 -8.10
N ASP A 102 -8.49 9.79 -7.97
CA ASP A 102 -7.40 10.60 -8.51
C ASP A 102 -6.02 10.05 -8.07
N PRO A 103 -5.15 9.63 -9.01
CA PRO A 103 -3.82 9.07 -8.71
C PRO A 103 -2.94 9.97 -7.85
N GLU A 104 -3.10 11.30 -7.94
CA GLU A 104 -2.32 12.22 -7.10
C GLU A 104 -2.80 12.17 -5.65
N LYS A 105 -4.10 12.01 -5.39
CA LYS A 105 -4.62 11.89 -4.03
C LYS A 105 -4.37 10.52 -3.40
N ILE A 106 -3.97 9.53 -4.18
CA ILE A 106 -3.55 8.22 -3.64
C ILE A 106 -2.14 8.29 -3.02
N LYS A 107 -1.29 9.19 -3.52
CA LYS A 107 0.07 9.37 -3.01
C LYS A 107 0.02 9.91 -1.57
N TRP A 108 0.38 9.08 -0.59
CA TRP A 108 0.28 9.45 0.83
C TRP A 108 0.99 10.78 1.16
N TRP A 109 2.10 11.12 0.49
CA TRP A 109 2.82 12.36 0.76
C TRP A 109 2.03 13.64 0.42
N ASN A 110 0.98 13.54 -0.38
CA ASN A 110 0.06 14.65 -0.68
C ASN A 110 -0.91 14.95 0.50
N TRP A 111 -0.86 14.14 1.56
CA TRP A 111 -1.69 14.30 2.77
C TRP A 111 -0.95 14.89 3.96
N LYS A 112 0.36 15.18 3.83
CA LYS A 112 1.22 15.67 4.92
C LYS A 112 0.67 16.92 5.63
N ASN A 113 0.03 17.81 4.87
CA ASN A 113 -0.41 19.13 5.34
C ASN A 113 -1.93 19.28 5.38
N LYS A 114 -2.70 18.22 5.13
CA LYS A 114 -4.16 18.27 5.14
C LYS A 114 -4.67 17.99 6.54
N LYS A 115 -5.46 18.89 7.10
CA LYS A 115 -6.40 18.55 8.19
C LYS A 115 -7.71 18.19 7.50
N ILE A 116 -8.22 16.99 7.76
CA ILE A 116 -9.51 16.51 7.26
C ILE A 116 -10.52 16.76 8.36
#